data_AF-A0A7H4N0F1-F1
#
_entry.id   AF-A0A7H4N0F1-F1
#
_cell.length_a   1.000
_cell.length_b   1.000
_cell.length_c   1.000
_cell.angle_alpha   90.00
_cell.angle_beta   90.00
_cell.angle_gamma   90.00
#
_symmetry.space_group_name_H-M   'P 1'
#
loop_
_entity.id
_entity.type
_entity.pdbx_description
1 polymer ?
#
loop_
_entity_poly.entity_id
_entity_poly.type
_entity_poly.pdbx_seq_one_letter_code
_entity_poly.pdbx_strand_id
1 'polypeptide(L)'
;MENPAILLRRLNPYCARAMEGAATLCQTRAHAEILPEHWLLKLLEQGEGDLTVLARRYEWDMDAIWQDLLTFMDKLPPFGARPPAAFRRYSDSDAGGMAERFAGRGGAYP
;
A
#
# COMPACT_ATOMS: atom_id res chain seq x y z
N MET A 1 -15.49 -14.64 11.11
CA MET A 1 -14.65 -13.80 10.24
C MET A 1 -13.27 -13.76 10.88
N GLU A 2 -12.27 -14.40 10.28
CA GLU A 2 -10.90 -14.45 10.84
C GLU A 2 -10.34 -13.03 10.99
N ASN A 3 -9.59 -12.79 12.06
CA ASN A 3 -8.98 -11.48 12.30
C ASN A 3 -7.79 -11.29 11.34
N PRO A 4 -7.84 -10.38 10.36
CA PRO A 4 -6.75 -10.18 9.40
C PRO A 4 -5.46 -9.67 10.07
N ALA A 5 -5.55 -9.15 11.29
CA ALA A 5 -4.35 -8.83 12.08
C ALA A 5 -3.48 -10.06 12.38
N ILE A 6 -4.06 -11.26 12.33
CA ILE A 6 -3.30 -12.52 12.48
C ILE A 6 -2.36 -12.72 11.27
N LEU A 7 -2.76 -12.31 10.07
CA LEU A 7 -1.92 -12.43 8.87
C LEU A 7 -0.74 -11.47 8.94
N LEU A 8 -0.95 -10.24 9.44
CA LEU A 8 0.14 -9.27 9.64
C LEU A 8 1.20 -9.78 10.61
N ARG A 9 0.80 -10.54 11.64
CA ARG A 9 1.74 -11.17 12.60
C ARG A 9 2.58 -12.30 12.00
N ARG A 10 2.20 -12.82 10.83
CA ARG A 10 2.97 -13.86 10.11
C ARG A 10 4.01 -13.29 9.16
N LEU A 11 4.02 -11.98 8.93
CA LEU A 11 5.03 -11.35 8.11
C LEU A 11 6.41 -11.51 8.77
N ASN A 12 7.43 -11.73 7.95
CA ASN A 12 8.80 -11.60 8.43
C ASN A 12 9.07 -10.13 8.84
N PRO A 13 10.08 -9.86 9.68
CA PRO A 13 10.36 -8.50 10.15
C PRO A 13 10.63 -7.48 9.03
N TYR A 14 11.24 -7.92 7.92
CA TYR A 14 11.53 -7.07 6.76
C TYR A 14 10.25 -6.56 6.09
N CYS A 15 9.32 -7.48 5.81
CA CYS A 15 8.02 -7.22 5.23
C CYS A 15 7.12 -6.41 6.17
N ALA A 16 7.19 -6.67 7.48
CA ALA A 16 6.46 -5.91 8.50
C ALA A 16 6.92 -4.45 8.54
N ARG A 17 8.25 -4.20 8.56
CA ARG A 17 8.81 -2.85 8.49
C ARG A 17 8.40 -2.12 7.21
N ALA A 18 8.41 -2.82 6.07
CA ALA A 18 7.94 -2.25 4.80
C ALA A 18 6.45 -1.85 4.89
N MET A 19 5.63 -2.66 5.55
CA MET A 19 4.19 -2.42 5.71
C MET A 19 3.92 -1.19 6.58
N GLU A 20 4.67 -1.00 7.66
CA GLU A 20 4.60 0.20 8.49
C GLU A 20 4.99 1.46 7.70
N GLY A 21 6.05 1.38 6.89
CA GLY A 21 6.43 2.45 5.97
C GLY A 21 5.34 2.76 4.94
N ALA A 22 4.64 1.74 4.44
CA ALA A 22 3.57 1.89 3.45
C ALA A 22 2.33 2.55 4.07
N ALA A 23 1.98 2.17 5.31
CA ALA A 23 0.92 2.81 6.08
C ALA A 23 1.22 4.30 6.36
N THR A 24 2.49 4.62 6.63
CA THR A 24 2.94 6.00 6.83
C THR A 24 2.84 6.79 5.52
N LEU A 25 3.30 6.22 4.41
CA LEU A 25 3.23 6.85 3.09
C LEU A 25 1.78 7.13 2.65
N CYS A 26 0.89 6.16 2.84
CA CYS A 26 -0.54 6.29 2.57
C CYS A 26 -1.15 7.46 3.34
N GLN A 27 -0.83 7.60 4.63
CA GLN A 27 -1.30 8.71 5.46
C GLN A 27 -0.73 10.06 5.02
N THR A 28 0.58 10.16 4.77
CA THR A 28 1.24 11.41 4.37
C THR A 28 0.69 11.96 3.05
N ARG A 29 0.32 11.08 2.12
CA ARG A 29 -0.28 11.47 0.83
C ARG A 29 -1.80 11.54 0.85
N ALA A 30 -2.41 11.31 2.02
CA ALA A 30 -3.85 11.25 2.21
C ALA A 30 -4.54 10.27 1.23
N HIS A 31 -3.95 9.12 0.95
CA HIS A 31 -4.61 8.08 0.16
C HIS A 31 -5.62 7.31 1.03
N ALA A 32 -6.72 6.86 0.42
CA ALA A 32 -7.81 6.22 1.16
C ALA A 32 -7.47 4.81 1.67
N GLU A 33 -6.63 4.07 0.95
CA GLU A 33 -6.33 2.67 1.22
C GLU A 33 -4.85 2.36 0.98
N ILE A 34 -4.30 1.45 1.79
CA ILE A 34 -2.94 0.95 1.61
C ILE A 34 -2.97 -0.11 0.50
N LEU A 35 -2.60 0.32 -0.71
CA LEU A 35 -2.49 -0.58 -1.87
C LEU A 35 -1.16 -1.35 -1.90
N PRO A 36 -1.08 -2.50 -2.59
CA PRO A 36 0.16 -3.25 -2.77
C PRO A 36 1.32 -2.43 -3.33
N GLU A 37 1.04 -1.42 -4.15
CA GLU A 37 2.04 -0.51 -4.74
C GLU A 37 2.76 0.31 -3.67
N HIS A 38 2.08 0.73 -2.61
CA HIS A 38 2.73 1.41 -1.47
C HIS A 38 3.70 0.47 -0.77
N TRP A 39 3.30 -0.78 -0.60
CA TRP A 39 4.11 -1.77 0.07
C TRP A 39 5.31 -2.17 -0.78
N LEU A 40 5.10 -2.37 -2.08
CA LEU A 40 6.15 -2.68 -3.04
C LEU A 40 7.21 -1.58 -3.07
N LEU A 41 6.80 -0.31 -3.14
CA LEU A 41 7.74 0.81 -3.08
C LEU A 41 8.62 0.76 -1.83
N LYS A 42 8.03 0.45 -0.67
CA LYS A 42 8.77 0.34 0.61
C LYS A 42 9.61 -0.92 0.74
N LEU A 43 9.30 -1.98 0.02
CA LEU A 43 10.18 -3.14 -0.11
C LEU A 43 11.39 -2.79 -0.99
N LEU A 44 11.17 -2.11 -2.12
CA LEU A 44 12.24 -1.71 -3.03
C LEU A 44 13.17 -0.66 -2.39
N GLU A 45 12.62 0.30 -1.63
CA GLU A 45 13.40 1.33 -0.92
C GLU A 45 14.40 0.73 0.07
N GLN A 46 14.07 -0.41 0.68
CA GLN A 46 14.95 -1.09 1.62
C GLN A 46 16.13 -1.81 0.94
N GLY A 47 16.06 -2.11 -0.36
CA GLY A 47 17.19 -2.57 -1.18
C GLY A 47 17.76 -3.96 -0.88
N GLU A 48 17.48 -4.58 0.27
CA GLU A 48 18.13 -5.83 0.72
C GLU A 48 17.21 -7.07 0.69
N GLY A 49 16.04 -6.99 0.04
CA GLY A 49 15.05 -8.07 0.01
C GLY A 49 15.14 -8.99 -1.20
N ASP A 50 14.30 -10.02 -1.21
CA ASP A 50 14.17 -10.99 -2.30
C ASP A 50 13.93 -10.33 -3.65
N LEU A 51 13.16 -9.23 -3.67
CA LEU A 51 12.87 -8.46 -4.89
C LEU A 51 14.14 -7.90 -5.53
N THR A 52 15.09 -7.38 -4.74
CA THR A 52 16.35 -6.87 -5.28
C THR A 52 17.21 -8.00 -5.83
N VAL A 53 17.21 -9.17 -5.18
CA VAL A 53 17.93 -10.36 -5.66
C VAL A 53 17.36 -10.84 -7.00
N LEU A 54 16.04 -10.91 -7.10
CA LEU A 54 15.34 -11.29 -8.34
C LEU A 54 15.57 -10.26 -9.44
N ALA A 55 15.45 -8.98 -9.14
CA ALA A 55 15.69 -7.89 -10.09
C ALA A 55 17.09 -7.95 -10.70
N ARG A 56 18.12 -8.18 -9.87
CA ARG A 56 19.50 -8.34 -10.35
C ARG A 56 19.67 -9.58 -11.22
N ARG A 57 19.03 -10.69 -10.85
CA ARG A 57 19.14 -11.96 -11.58
C ARG A 57 18.46 -11.93 -12.95
N TYR A 58 17.33 -11.23 -13.05
CA TYR A 58 16.54 -11.12 -14.27
C TYR A 58 16.73 -9.79 -15.00
N GLU A 59 17.73 -9.01 -14.59
CA GLU A 59 18.12 -7.74 -15.22
C GLU A 59 16.93 -6.77 -15.38
N TRP A 60 16.13 -6.65 -14.33
CA TRP A 60 15.02 -5.71 -14.31
C TRP A 60 15.52 -4.27 -14.34
N ASP A 61 14.83 -3.43 -15.11
CA ASP A 61 15.01 -1.98 -15.07
C ASP A 61 14.37 -1.43 -13.79
N MET A 62 15.16 -1.40 -12.72
CA MET A 62 14.71 -0.95 -11.40
C MET A 62 14.35 0.53 -11.37
N ASP A 63 15.00 1.34 -12.19
CA ASP A 63 14.71 2.77 -12.27
C ASP A 63 13.34 2.98 -12.92
N ALA A 64 13.05 2.28 -14.03
CA ALA A 64 11.74 2.34 -14.66
C ALA A 64 10.63 1.88 -13.71
N ILE A 65 10.80 0.73 -13.03
CA ILE A 65 9.81 0.22 -12.07
C ILE A 65 9.57 1.23 -10.93
N TRP A 66 10.64 1.83 -10.41
CA TRP A 66 10.53 2.83 -9.35
C TRP A 66 9.76 4.07 -9.82
N GLN A 67 10.10 4.61 -11.00
CA GLN A 67 9.41 5.76 -11.57
C GLN A 67 7.94 5.47 -11.87
N ASP A 68 7.62 4.27 -12.35
CA ASP A 68 6.23 3.85 -12.61
C ASP A 68 5.41 3.78 -11.32
N LEU A 69 6.00 3.27 -10.22
CA LEU A 69 5.33 3.24 -8.91
C LEU A 69 5.09 4.65 -8.36
N LEU A 70 6.08 5.56 -8.48
CA LEU A 70 5.90 6.96 -8.07
C LEU A 70 4.78 7.63 -8.89
N THR A 71 4.82 7.45 -10.22
CA THR A 71 3.81 7.99 -11.13
C THR A 71 2.42 7.44 -10.85
N PHE A 72 2.32 6.16 -10.48
CA PHE A 72 1.05 5.57 -10.06
C PHE A 72 0.52 6.25 -8.79
N MET A 73 1.37 6.43 -7.78
CA MET A 73 0.97 7.08 -6.55
C MET A 73 0.51 8.52 -6.75
N ASP A 74 1.14 9.27 -7.65
CA ASP A 74 0.75 10.66 -7.95
C ASP A 74 -0.63 10.76 -8.64
N LYS A 75 -1.12 9.67 -9.25
CA LYS A 75 -2.43 9.59 -9.89
C LYS A 75 -3.55 9.17 -8.91
N LEU A 76 -3.21 8.75 -7.70
CA LEU A 76 -4.20 8.32 -6.73
C LEU A 76 -5.00 9.51 -6.22
N PRO A 77 -6.34 9.38 -6.12
CA PRO A 77 -7.15 10.44 -5.56
C PRO A 77 -6.87 10.58 -4.06
N PRO A 78 -6.79 11.81 -3.53
CA PRO A 78 -6.75 12.01 -2.09
C PRO A 78 -8.07 11.57 -1.45
N PHE A 79 -8.02 11.28 -0.17
CA PHE A 79 -9.13 10.83 0.64
C PHE A 79 -10.30 11.83 0.54
N GLY A 80 -11.49 11.32 0.21
CA GLY A 80 -12.69 12.14 0.00
C GLY A 80 -12.85 12.70 -1.42
N ALA A 81 -11.82 12.61 -2.28
CA ALA A 81 -12.00 12.91 -3.70
C ALA A 81 -12.77 11.77 -4.38
N ARG A 82 -13.72 12.12 -5.26
CA ARG A 82 -14.44 11.12 -6.05
C ARG A 82 -13.43 10.42 -6.98
N PRO A 83 -13.24 9.09 -6.86
CA PRO A 83 -12.25 8.41 -7.67
C PRO A 83 -12.64 8.44 -9.16
N PRO A 84 -11.67 8.59 -10.07
CA PRO A 84 -11.90 8.45 -11.51
C PRO A 84 -12.38 7.03 -11.84
N ALA A 85 -13.18 6.88 -12.91
CA ALA A 85 -13.84 5.62 -13.24
C ALA A 85 -12.89 4.40 -13.37
N ALA A 86 -11.64 4.63 -13.77
CA ALA A 86 -10.62 3.58 -13.86
C ALA A 86 -10.21 3.01 -12.48
N PHE A 87 -10.20 3.83 -11.43
CA PHE A 87 -9.87 3.42 -10.06
C PHE A 87 -10.99 2.61 -9.42
N ARG A 88 -12.24 2.79 -9.88
CA ARG A 88 -13.40 2.07 -9.38
C ARG A 88 -13.32 0.56 -9.60
N ARG A 89 -12.68 0.11 -10.69
CA ARG A 89 -12.47 -1.33 -10.97
C ARG A 89 -11.62 -2.02 -9.90
N TYR A 90 -10.66 -1.31 -9.29
CA TYR A 90 -9.85 -1.84 -8.18
C TYR A 90 -10.64 -1.89 -6.86
N SER A 91 -11.45 -0.86 -6.59
CA SER A 91 -12.29 -0.81 -5.39
C SER A 91 -13.41 -1.85 -5.40
N ASP A 92 -14.03 -2.11 -6.55
CA ASP A 92 -15.15 -3.07 -6.67
C ASP A 92 -14.70 -4.53 -6.42
N SER A 93 -13.41 -4.85 -6.56
CA SER A 93 -12.86 -6.18 -6.21
C SER A 93 -12.66 -6.42 -4.70
N ASP A 94 -12.56 -5.36 -3.88
CA ASP A 94 -12.19 -5.45 -2.45
C ASP A 94 -13.16 -4.72 -1.49
N ALA A 95 -14.23 -4.07 -2.02
CA ALA A 95 -15.20 -3.28 -1.26
C ALA A 95 -15.99 -4.04 -0.16
N GLY A 96 -15.83 -5.36 -0.04
CA GLY A 96 -16.48 -6.17 0.99
C GLY A 96 -15.88 -6.08 2.40
N GLY A 97 -14.69 -5.49 2.59
CA GLY A 97 -13.91 -5.73 3.84
C GLY A 97 -13.44 -4.54 4.67
N MET A 98 -13.18 -3.38 4.07
CA MET A 98 -12.36 -2.33 4.72
C MET A 98 -13.15 -1.09 5.18
N ALA A 99 -14.22 -0.73 4.47
CA ALA A 99 -15.01 0.48 4.77
C ALA A 99 -15.73 0.45 6.14
N GLU A 100 -16.04 -0.74 6.67
CA GLU A 100 -16.64 -0.89 8.00
C GLU A 100 -15.62 -0.83 9.16
N ARG A 101 -14.31 -0.86 8.87
CA ARG A 101 -13.27 -1.04 9.90
C ARG A 101 -12.71 0.24 10.51
N PHE A 102 -13.01 1.41 9.95
CA PHE A 102 -12.55 2.70 10.49
C PHE A 102 -13.66 3.59 11.05
N ALA A 103 -14.94 3.22 10.90
CA ALA A 103 -16.06 3.92 11.52
C ALA A 103 -16.31 3.53 13.00
N GLY A 104 -15.47 2.66 13.57
CA GLY A 104 -15.69 2.03 14.88
C GLY A 104 -14.58 2.26 15.90
N ARG A 105 -14.08 3.49 16.09
CA ARG A 105 -13.42 3.88 17.35
C ARG A 105 -13.50 5.40 17.54
N GLY A 106 -14.23 5.79 18.58
CA GLY A 106 -14.65 7.15 18.84
C GLY A 106 -13.55 8.14 19.23
N GLY A 107 -13.98 9.39 19.40
CA GLY A 107 -13.19 10.41 20.07
C GLY A 107 -13.50 11.80 19.55
N ALA A 108 -14.20 12.58 20.35
CA ALA A 108 -14.37 14.01 20.15
C ALA A 108 -13.01 14.69 19.97
N TYR A 109 -12.89 15.55 18.96
CA TYR A 109 -11.81 16.52 18.84
C TYR A 109 -12.16 17.74 19.71
N PRO A 110 -11.23 18.33 20.50
CA PRO A 110 -11.26 19.75 20.78
C PRO A 110 -10.92 20.58 19.53
#